data_AF-A0A0B7NHE1-F1
#
_entry.id   AF-A0A0B7NHE1-F1
#
_cell.length_a   1.000
_cell.length_b   1.000
_cell.length_c   1.000
_cell.angle_alpha   90.00
_cell.angle_beta   90.00
_cell.angle_gamma   90.00
#
_symmetry.space_group_name_H-M   'P 1'
#
loop_
_entity.id
_entity.type
_entity.pdbx_description
1 polymer ?
#
loop_
_entity_poly.entity_id
_entity_poly.type
_entity_poly.pdbx_seq_one_letter_code
_entity_poly.pdbx_strand_id
1 'polypeptide(L)'
;MIDTNVNYVDSAGKDVPVQPLNRMLYLPVWDVYVPASYKGAPPACHFCRQVGHKRAVCPSLAKRQCFKCHKLGHTARFCRVEEKSFEEAVNGYEAAQARATSGSSTGRKAPKQQNPSDELQGLIKEQLALQTANANANANSPSNAKVND
;
A
#
# COMPACT_ATOMS: atom_id res chain seq x y z
N MET A 1 11.75 -15.77 29.49
CA MET A 1 10.90 -15.22 28.41
C MET A 1 9.60 -14.85 29.08
N ILE A 2 9.12 -13.61 28.93
CA ILE A 2 7.78 -13.27 29.41
C ILE A 2 6.81 -13.94 28.43
N ASP A 3 5.99 -14.85 28.93
CA ASP A 3 4.95 -15.47 28.13
C ASP A 3 3.90 -14.40 27.82
N THR A 4 3.67 -14.11 26.54
CA THR A 4 2.63 -13.14 26.14
C THR A 4 1.24 -13.77 26.13
N ASN A 5 1.12 -15.07 26.43
CA ASN A 5 -0.16 -15.78 26.53
C ASN A 5 -0.79 -15.69 27.93
N VAL A 6 -0.13 -15.04 28.89
CA VAL A 6 -0.72 -14.79 30.20
C VAL A 6 -1.33 -13.39 30.25
N ASN A 7 -2.52 -13.30 30.84
CA ASN A 7 -3.16 -12.02 31.16
C ASN A 7 -2.60 -11.48 32.47
N TYR A 8 -2.61 -10.17 32.65
CA TYR A 8 -2.32 -9.54 33.93
C TYR A 8 -3.54 -8.76 34.43
N VAL A 9 -3.66 -8.64 35.75
CA VAL A 9 -4.74 -7.87 36.37
C VAL A 9 -4.31 -6.42 36.48
N ASP A 10 -5.07 -5.50 35.89
CA ASP A 10 -4.84 -4.07 36.02
C ASP A 10 -5.25 -3.53 37.41
N SER A 11 -4.99 -2.25 37.68
CA SER A 11 -5.37 -1.60 38.95
C SER A 11 -6.88 -1.56 39.21
N ALA A 12 -7.71 -1.83 38.20
CA ALA A 12 -9.17 -1.91 38.31
C ALA A 12 -9.66 -3.36 38.51
N GLY A 13 -8.77 -4.34 38.63
CA GLY A 13 -9.13 -5.75 38.80
C GLY A 13 -9.52 -6.44 37.49
N LYS A 14 -9.26 -5.83 36.33
CA LYS A 14 -9.61 -6.39 35.03
C LYS A 14 -8.46 -7.18 34.44
N ASP A 15 -8.76 -8.37 33.91
CA ASP A 15 -7.81 -9.16 33.14
C ASP A 15 -7.53 -8.48 31.79
N VAL A 16 -6.27 -8.08 31.58
CA VAL A 16 -5.79 -7.45 30.35
C VAL A 16 -4.74 -8.36 29.70
N PRO A 17 -4.87 -8.68 28.40
CA PRO A 17 -3.85 -9.45 27.71
C PRO A 17 -2.57 -8.64 27.56
N VAL A 18 -1.43 -9.29 27.77
CA VAL A 18 -0.11 -8.66 27.57
C VAL A 18 0.03 -8.34 26.08
N GLN A 19 0.03 -7.06 25.74
CA GLN A 19 0.28 -6.62 24.37
C GLN A 19 1.75 -6.93 24.02
N PRO A 20 2.02 -7.64 22.91
CA PRO A 20 3.38 -7.90 22.51
C PRO A 20 4.09 -6.58 22.20
N LEU A 21 5.30 -6.42 22.73
CA LEU A 21 6.12 -5.25 22.40
C LEU A 21 6.28 -5.18 20.87
N ASN A 22 6.09 -3.99 20.32
CA ASN A 22 6.41 -3.72 18.93
C ASN A 22 7.91 -3.43 18.80
N ARG A 23 8.58 -4.01 17.80
CA ARG A 23 9.97 -3.70 17.47
C ARG A 23 10.15 -2.25 16.99
N MET A 24 9.09 -1.57 16.57
CA MET A 24 9.10 -0.15 16.26
C MET A 24 8.54 0.67 17.43
N LEU A 25 9.43 1.40 18.12
CA LEU A 25 9.06 2.29 19.22
C LEU A 25 9.00 3.72 18.72
N TYR A 26 7.93 4.42 19.05
CA TYR A 26 7.82 5.86 18.85
C TYR A 26 8.48 6.59 20.01
N LEU A 27 9.34 7.56 19.70
CA LEU A 27 10.02 8.41 20.68
C LEU A 27 9.44 9.83 20.59
N PRO A 28 8.56 10.24 21.53
CA PRO A 28 7.87 11.52 21.46
C PRO A 28 8.80 12.73 21.41
N VAL A 29 9.94 12.65 22.10
CA VAL A 29 10.94 13.72 22.17
C VAL A 29 11.53 14.06 20.80
N TRP A 30 11.62 13.07 19.90
CA TRP A 30 12.24 13.22 18.58
C TRP A 30 11.26 13.06 17.42
N ASP A 31 9.97 12.86 17.72
CA ASP A 31 8.91 12.54 16.76
C ASP A 31 9.34 11.50 15.72
N VAL A 32 10.01 10.44 16.19
CA VAL A 32 10.63 9.45 15.31
C VAL A 32 10.35 8.03 15.77
N TYR A 33 10.16 7.13 14.80
CA TYR A 33 10.07 5.70 15.02
C TYR A 33 11.47 5.07 14.94
N VAL A 34 11.89 4.39 16.01
CA VAL A 34 13.18 3.69 16.08
C VAL A 34 13.02 2.17 16.22
N PRO A 35 13.92 1.37 15.61
CA PRO A 35 14.00 -0.06 15.85
C PRO A 35 14.59 -0.36 17.23
N ALA A 36 13.79 -0.97 18.10
CA ALA A 36 14.22 -1.50 19.39
C ALA A 36 14.42 -3.02 19.29
N SER A 37 15.62 -3.51 19.56
CA SER A 37 15.90 -4.94 19.53
C SER A 37 15.84 -5.55 20.93
N TYR A 38 15.02 -6.59 21.10
CA TYR A 38 14.93 -7.40 22.32
C TYR A 38 14.94 -8.89 21.95
N LYS A 39 15.26 -9.76 22.92
CA LYS A 39 15.31 -11.21 22.72
C LYS A 39 13.91 -11.73 22.34
N GLY A 40 13.79 -12.36 21.18
CA GLY A 40 12.51 -12.85 20.64
C GLY A 40 11.71 -11.80 19.86
N ALA A 41 12.25 -10.61 19.61
CA ALA A 41 11.57 -9.60 18.80
C ALA A 41 11.26 -10.12 17.38
N PRO A 42 10.04 -9.89 16.84
CA PRO A 42 9.73 -10.17 15.45
C PRO A 42 10.71 -9.44 14.52
N PRO A 43 11.09 -10.02 13.37
CA PRO A 43 12.02 -9.37 12.45
C PRO A 43 11.44 -8.06 11.91
N ALA A 44 12.28 -7.02 11.80
CA ALA A 44 11.90 -5.77 11.14
C ALA A 44 12.45 -5.72 9.71
N CYS A 45 11.64 -5.22 8.79
CA CYS A 45 12.02 -5.07 7.40
C CYS A 45 12.85 -3.80 7.20
N HIS A 46 14.12 -3.94 6.83
CA HIS A 46 15.00 -2.81 6.51
C HIS A 46 14.65 -2.08 5.20
N PHE A 47 13.56 -2.46 4.51
CA PHE A 47 13.07 -1.75 3.32
C PHE A 47 11.84 -0.90 3.66
N CYS A 48 10.76 -1.51 4.13
CA CYS A 48 9.51 -0.81 4.43
C CYS A 48 9.34 -0.41 5.90
N ARG A 49 10.30 -0.76 6.78
CA ARG A 49 10.29 -0.47 8.24
C ARG A 49 9.12 -1.11 9.02
N GLN A 50 8.39 -2.04 8.41
CA GLN A 50 7.35 -2.82 9.07
C GLN A 50 7.92 -4.06 9.77
N VAL A 51 7.20 -4.56 10.78
CA VAL A 51 7.57 -5.75 11.55
C VAL A 51 6.99 -7.03 10.95
N GLY A 52 7.47 -8.19 11.41
CA GLY A 52 6.97 -9.52 11.03
C GLY A 52 7.67 -10.14 9.81
N HIS A 53 8.51 -9.40 9.09
CA HIS A 53 9.27 -9.94 7.95
C HIS A 53 10.62 -9.27 7.76
N LYS A 54 11.53 -9.98 7.07
CA LYS A 54 12.83 -9.44 6.62
C LYS A 54 12.72 -8.90 5.19
N ARG A 55 13.69 -8.06 4.78
CA ARG A 55 13.75 -7.47 3.42
C ARG A 55 13.52 -8.50 2.30
N ALA A 56 14.06 -9.71 2.44
CA ALA A 56 13.96 -10.76 1.41
C ALA A 56 12.52 -11.23 1.12
N VAL A 57 11.59 -11.09 2.08
CA VAL A 57 10.18 -11.52 1.94
C VAL A 57 9.26 -10.30 2.00
N CYS A 58 9.78 -9.10 1.71
CA CYS A 58 9.00 -7.89 1.80
C CYS A 58 8.03 -7.76 0.62
N PRO A 59 6.70 -7.68 0.85
CA PRO A 59 5.72 -7.58 -0.22
C PRO A 59 5.85 -6.27 -1.02
N SER A 60 6.24 -5.18 -0.35
CA SER A 60 6.51 -3.90 -1.02
C SER A 60 7.76 -3.95 -1.90
N LEU A 61 8.79 -4.71 -1.50
CA LEU A 61 9.99 -4.91 -2.33
C LEU A 61 9.68 -5.83 -3.51
N ALA A 62 8.85 -6.85 -3.31
CA ALA A 62 8.44 -7.77 -4.37
C ALA A 62 7.76 -7.04 -5.53
N LYS A 63 6.97 -6.00 -5.25
CA LYS A 63 6.32 -5.13 -6.25
C LYS A 63 7.24 -4.04 -6.82
N ARG A 64 8.44 -3.84 -6.27
CA ARG A 64 9.35 -2.77 -6.67
C ARG A 64 10.11 -3.16 -7.95
N GLN A 65 10.07 -2.30 -8.95
CA GLN A 65 10.86 -2.44 -10.17
C GLN A 65 12.27 -1.86 -10.00
N CYS A 66 13.27 -2.59 -10.47
CA CYS A 66 14.65 -2.13 -10.52
C CYS A 66 14.82 -1.06 -11.62
N PHE A 67 15.45 0.07 -11.29
CA PHE A 67 15.69 1.14 -12.25
C PHE A 67 16.77 0.82 -13.29
N LYS A 68 17.61 -0.20 -13.06
CA LYS A 68 18.66 -0.61 -14.01
C LYS A 68 18.17 -1.65 -15.01
N CYS A 69 17.60 -2.75 -14.53
CA CYS A 69 17.23 -3.89 -15.37
C CYS A 69 15.72 -4.09 -15.54
N HIS A 70 14.90 -3.21 -14.95
CA HIS A 70 13.44 -3.24 -15.03
C HIS A 70 12.75 -4.53 -14.53
N LYS A 71 13.50 -5.42 -13.87
CA LYS A 71 12.93 -6.61 -13.19
C LYS A 71 12.46 -6.25 -11.78
N LEU A 72 11.49 -7.02 -11.26
CA LEU A 72 10.92 -6.84 -9.94
C LEU A 72 11.78 -7.47 -8.83
N GLY A 73 11.49 -7.12 -7.57
CA GLY A 73 12.02 -7.81 -6.38
C GLY A 73 13.37 -7.33 -5.86
N HIS A 74 13.98 -6.31 -6.49
CA HIS A 74 15.23 -5.71 -6.01
C HIS A 74 15.33 -4.24 -6.42
N THR A 75 16.25 -3.50 -5.78
CA THR A 75 16.57 -2.11 -6.14
C THR A 75 17.84 -2.05 -6.97
N ALA A 76 18.08 -0.93 -7.66
CA ALA A 76 19.26 -0.70 -8.50
C ALA A 76 20.59 -0.98 -7.78
N ARG A 77 20.65 -0.72 -6.47
CA ARG A 77 21.82 -1.00 -5.61
C ARG A 77 22.13 -2.50 -5.45
N PHE A 78 21.12 -3.35 -5.55
CA PHE A 78 21.24 -4.81 -5.44
C PHE A 78 20.99 -5.49 -6.79
N CYS A 79 21.13 -4.77 -7.89
CA CYS A 79 21.01 -5.34 -9.22
C CYS A 79 22.24 -6.19 -9.53
N ARG A 80 22.02 -7.40 -10.06
CA ARG A 80 23.08 -8.34 -10.47
C ARG A 80 23.38 -8.26 -11.97
N VAL A 81 22.78 -7.31 -12.68
CA VAL A 81 23.02 -7.11 -14.10
C VAL A 81 24.19 -6.14 -14.21
N GLU A 82 25.25 -6.60 -14.87
CA GLU A 82 26.40 -5.77 -15.27
C GLU A 82 25.91 -4.62 -16.14
N GLU A 83 26.51 -3.43 -15.98
CA GLU A 83 26.16 -2.29 -16.81
C GLU A 83 26.62 -2.53 -18.26
N LYS A 84 25.83 -2.06 -19.23
CA LYS A 84 26.23 -2.12 -20.63
C LYS A 84 27.47 -1.26 -20.83
N SER A 85 28.33 -1.65 -21.78
CA SER A 85 29.50 -0.87 -22.11
C SER A 85 29.09 0.56 -22.50
N PHE A 86 29.96 1.51 -22.19
CA PHE A 86 29.71 2.92 -22.48
C PHE A 86 29.36 3.13 -23.96
N GLU A 87 30.13 2.53 -24.88
CA GLU A 87 29.83 2.51 -26.32
C GLU A 87 28.44 1.96 -26.65
N GLU A 88 28.01 0.85 -26.04
CA GLU A 88 26.66 0.32 -26.28
C GLU A 88 25.56 1.25 -25.77
N ALA A 89 25.79 1.95 -24.67
CA ALA A 89 24.87 2.94 -24.14
C ALA A 89 24.78 4.17 -25.05
N VAL A 90 25.91 4.66 -25.58
CA VAL A 90 25.97 5.78 -26.52
C VAL A 90 25.25 5.42 -27.83
N ASN A 91 25.58 4.27 -28.43
CA ASN A 91 24.92 3.80 -29.65
C ASN A 91 23.39 3.64 -29.46
N GLY A 92 22.97 3.15 -28.29
CA GLY A 92 21.56 3.03 -27.95
C GLY A 92 20.86 4.39 -27.83
N TYR A 93 21.54 5.40 -27.29
CA TYR A 93 21.02 6.77 -27.17
C TYR A 93 20.93 7.47 -28.53
N GLU A 94 21.95 7.37 -29.37
CA GLU A 94 21.95 7.92 -30.73
C GLU A 94 20.84 7.30 -31.60
N ALA A 95 20.67 5.98 -31.52
CA ALA A 95 19.58 5.28 -32.20
C ALA A 95 18.18 5.72 -31.68
N ALA A 96 18.07 6.02 -30.38
CA ALA A 96 16.82 6.55 -29.81
C ALA A 96 16.54 7.99 -30.29
N GLN A 97 17.57 8.84 -30.38
CA GLN A 97 17.44 10.19 -30.95
C GLN A 97 17.02 10.15 -32.43
N ALA A 98 17.65 9.31 -33.24
CA ALA A 98 17.29 9.17 -34.66
C ALA A 98 15.82 8.77 -34.86
N ARG A 99 15.28 7.93 -33.96
CA ARG A 99 13.86 7.55 -33.94
C ARG A 99 12.93 8.68 -33.48
N ALA A 100 13.41 9.58 -32.62
CA ALA A 100 12.65 10.74 -32.17
C ALA A 100 12.54 11.80 -33.28
N THR A 101 13.53 11.89 -34.16
CA THR A 101 13.53 12.81 -35.32
C THR A 101 12.76 12.29 -36.53
N SER A 102 12.55 10.98 -36.65
CA SER A 102 11.68 10.38 -37.68
C SER A 102 10.25 10.27 -37.15
N GLY A 103 9.43 11.30 -37.35
CA GLY A 103 8.06 11.39 -36.83
C GLY A 103 7.11 10.27 -37.28
N SER A 104 7.13 9.12 -36.59
CA SER A 104 6.07 8.12 -36.66
C SER A 104 5.25 8.16 -35.37
N SER A 105 4.21 8.99 -35.41
CA SER A 105 3.13 9.04 -34.44
C SER A 105 2.32 7.75 -34.47
N THR A 106 2.85 6.67 -33.92
CA THR A 106 2.01 5.56 -33.43
C THR A 106 2.00 5.66 -31.92
N GLY A 107 0.90 6.25 -31.42
CA GLY A 107 0.71 6.56 -30.01
C GLY A 107 0.85 5.30 -29.15
N ARG A 108 1.95 5.23 -28.39
CA ARG A 108 2.00 4.37 -27.20
C ARG A 108 1.03 4.98 -26.20
N LYS A 109 -0.19 4.44 -26.09
CA LYS A 109 -1.08 4.78 -24.97
C LYS A 109 -0.37 4.40 -23.68
N ALA A 110 0.04 5.39 -22.91
CA ALA A 110 0.41 5.19 -21.52
C ALA A 110 -0.76 4.49 -20.82
N PRO A 111 -0.52 3.49 -19.94
CA PRO A 111 -1.58 2.94 -19.12
C PRO A 111 -2.19 4.08 -18.31
N LYS A 112 -3.48 4.38 -18.53
CA LYS A 112 -4.25 5.34 -17.74
C LYS A 112 -4.15 4.91 -16.27
N GLN A 113 -3.32 5.59 -15.50
CA GLN A 113 -3.49 5.61 -14.05
C GLN A 113 -4.85 6.27 -13.83
N GLN A 114 -5.86 5.49 -13.44
CA GLN A 114 -7.19 6.02 -13.17
C GLN A 114 -7.01 7.10 -12.09
N ASN A 115 -7.40 8.34 -12.42
CA ASN A 115 -7.25 9.44 -11.49
C ASN A 115 -8.11 9.13 -10.26
N PRO A 116 -7.60 9.32 -9.03
CA PRO A 116 -8.35 9.01 -7.81
C PRO A 116 -9.67 9.81 -7.67
N SER A 117 -9.82 10.90 -8.44
CA SER A 117 -11.08 11.63 -8.58
C SER A 117 -12.17 10.86 -9.31
N ASP A 118 -11.81 10.02 -10.28
CA ASP A 118 -12.76 9.29 -11.13
C ASP A 118 -13.37 8.11 -10.35
N GLU A 119 -12.59 7.47 -9.48
CA GLU A 119 -13.09 6.46 -8.51
C GLU A 119 -14.06 7.09 -7.50
N LEU A 120 -13.71 8.25 -6.93
CA LEU A 120 -14.57 8.92 -5.96
C LEU A 120 -15.91 9.35 -6.59
N GLN A 121 -15.89 9.83 -7.85
CA GLN A 121 -17.11 10.17 -8.59
C GLN A 121 -17.98 8.95 -8.87
N GLY A 122 -17.38 7.79 -9.15
CA GLY A 122 -18.11 6.52 -9.31
C GLY A 122 -18.84 6.11 -8.04
N LEU A 123 -18.14 6.14 -6.90
CA LEU A 123 -18.70 5.78 -5.60
C LEU A 123 -19.84 6.73 -5.16
N ILE A 124 -19.70 8.03 -5.42
CA ILE A 124 -20.75 9.02 -5.14
C ILE A 124 -22.00 8.76 -5.99
N LYS A 125 -21.81 8.42 -7.27
CA LYS A 125 -22.93 8.16 -8.18
C LYS A 125 -23.69 6.89 -7.81
N GLU A 126 -22.98 5.86 -7.34
CA GLU A 126 -23.57 4.62 -6.83
C GLU A 126 -24.34 4.84 -5.52
N GLN A 127 -23.79 5.62 -4.58
CA GLN A 127 -24.51 6.00 -3.35
C GLN A 127 -25.77 6.82 -3.64
N LEU A 128 -25.72 7.74 -4.61
CA LEU A 128 -26.90 8.54 -4.99
C LEU A 128 -27.99 7.67 -5.63
N ALA A 129 -27.62 6.67 -6.43
CA ALA A 129 -28.57 5.71 -7.01
C ALA A 129 -29.27 4.84 -5.95
N LEU A 130 -28.54 4.42 -4.92
CA LEU A 130 -29.14 3.69 -3.79
C LEU A 130 -30.09 4.58 -2.97
N GLN A 131 -29.75 5.86 -2.80
CA GLN A 131 -30.62 6.83 -2.11
C GLN A 131 -31.93 7.09 -2.88
N THR A 132 -31.88 7.23 -4.21
CA THR A 132 -33.09 7.44 -5.02
C THR A 132 -33.96 6.19 -5.12
N ALA A 133 -33.36 4.99 -5.12
CA ALA A 133 -34.11 3.73 -5.04
C ALA A 133 -34.88 3.60 -3.71
N ASN A 134 -34.24 3.96 -2.59
CA ASN A 134 -34.89 3.94 -1.27
C ASN A 134 -35.97 5.03 -1.12
N ALA A 135 -35.80 6.20 -1.75
CA ALA A 135 -36.82 7.26 -1.76
C ALA A 135 -38.09 6.83 -2.51
N ASN A 136 -37.95 6.09 -3.62
CA ASN A 136 -39.09 5.60 -4.40
C ASN A 136 -39.82 4.43 -3.71
N ALA A 137 -39.13 3.63 -2.88
CA ALA A 137 -39.75 2.60 -2.06
C ALA A 137 -40.62 3.18 -0.93
N ASN A 138 -40.22 4.33 -0.36
CA ASN A 138 -40.96 4.99 0.72
C ASN A 138 -42.18 5.79 0.22
N ALA A 139 -42.19 6.19 -1.05
CA ALA A 139 -43.33 6.91 -1.67
C ALA A 139 -44.52 6.00 -2.04
N ASN A 140 -44.37 4.66 -1.99
CA ASN A 140 -45.40 3.70 -2.39
C ASN A 140 -45.84 2.77 -1.25
N SER A 141 -45.87 3.29 -0.01
CA SER A 141 -46.51 2.61 1.12
C SER A 141 -47.98 3.04 1.19
N PRO A 142 -48.96 2.13 1.07
CA PRO A 142 -50.37 2.49 1.22
C PRO A 142 -50.65 2.88 2.68
N SER A 143 -51.09 4.13 2.86
CA SER A 143 -51.64 4.66 4.11
C SER A 143 -52.88 3.87 4.50
N ASN A 144 -52.75 2.92 5.43
CA ASN A 144 -53.91 2.23 5.99
C ASN A 144 -54.49 3.05 7.14
N ALA A 145 -55.74 3.48 6.94
CA ALA A 145 -56.52 4.25 7.87
C ALA A 145 -57.10 3.35 8.99
N LYS A 146 -57.07 3.90 10.22
CA LYS A 146 -57.98 3.69 11.36
C LYS A 146 -58.86 2.43 11.39
N VAL A 147 -58.76 1.65 12.46
CA VAL A 147 -59.90 1.27 13.32
C VAL A 147 -59.40 1.10 14.76
N ASN A 148 -59.96 1.88 15.69
CA ASN A 148 -59.94 1.60 17.13
C ASN A 148 -61.36 1.15 17.50
N ASP A 149 -61.49 -0.02 18.13
CA ASP A 149 -62.51 -0.33 19.16
C ASP A 149 -61.92 -1.40 20.08
#